data_AF-A0A925E6K1-F1
#
_entry.id   AF-A0A925E6K1-F1
#
_cell.length_a   1.000
_cell.length_b   1.000
_cell.length_c   1.000
_cell.angle_alpha   90.00
_cell.angle_beta   90.00
_cell.angle_gamma   90.00
#
_symmetry.space_group_name_H-M   'P 1'
#
loop_
_entity.id
_entity.type
_entity.pdbx_description
1 polymer ?
#
loop_
_entity_poly.entity_id
_entity_poly.type
_entity_poly.pdbx_seq_one_letter_code
_entity_poly.pdbx_strand_id
1 'polypeptide(L)'
;MLASYSVATTIPYLHFDRARQFYEDRLGFIPFQEMPGSVEYKCGSGTSFLLYPSQFAGTAQNTAMSFTVNDIEAEVLELQAQGIVFEEYDLPD
;
A
#
# COMPACT_ATOMS: atom_id res chain seq x y z
N MET A 1 -3.63 27.04 2.27
CA MET A 1 -3.74 26.26 1.01
C MET A 1 -3.60 24.78 1.35
N LEU A 2 -4.30 23.89 0.65
CA LEU A 2 -4.34 22.44 0.98
C LEU A 2 -2.96 21.74 0.94
N ALA A 3 -2.01 22.30 0.20
CA ALA A 3 -0.65 21.77 0.04
C ALA A 3 0.19 21.65 1.34
N SER A 4 -0.26 22.24 2.45
CA SER A 4 0.45 22.19 3.74
C SER A 4 -0.03 21.08 4.68
N TYR A 5 -1.00 20.26 4.26
CA TYR A 5 -1.59 19.21 5.09
C TYR A 5 -1.24 17.80 4.57
N SER A 6 -1.25 16.82 5.47
CA SER A 6 -1.13 15.41 5.13
C SER A 6 -2.29 14.96 4.23
N VAL A 7 -1.99 14.06 3.30
CA VAL A 7 -2.99 13.40 2.45
C VAL A 7 -3.20 11.96 2.91
N ALA A 8 -4.41 11.45 2.70
CA ALA A 8 -4.73 10.04 2.80
C ALA A 8 -5.27 9.53 1.45
N THR A 9 -4.87 8.32 1.06
CA THR A 9 -5.45 7.62 -0.09
C THR A 9 -6.35 6.47 0.38
N THR A 10 -7.18 5.93 -0.50
CA THR A 10 -8.08 4.81 -0.21
C THR A 10 -7.81 3.66 -1.17
N ILE A 11 -7.50 2.49 -0.63
CA ILE A 11 -7.18 1.30 -1.40
C ILE A 11 -8.33 0.29 -1.30
N PRO A 12 -8.99 -0.06 -2.41
CA PRO A 12 -10.09 -1.01 -2.40
C PRO A 12 -9.59 -2.46 -2.34
N TYR A 13 -10.32 -3.34 -1.66
CA TYR A 13 -10.06 -4.79 -1.66
C TYR A 13 -11.31 -5.62 -2.03
N LEU A 14 -11.08 -6.84 -2.54
CA LEU A 14 -12.11 -7.88 -2.72
C LEU A 14 -12.17 -8.88 -1.56
N HIS A 15 -11.00 -9.28 -1.03
CA HIS A 15 -10.89 -10.26 0.05
C HIS A 15 -10.12 -9.67 1.22
N PHE A 16 -10.80 -9.45 2.34
CA PHE A 16 -10.25 -8.66 3.44
C PHE A 16 -9.02 -9.33 4.07
N ASP A 17 -9.12 -10.61 4.41
CA ASP A 17 -8.04 -11.35 5.04
C ASP A 17 -6.78 -11.40 4.17
N ARG A 18 -6.95 -11.60 2.85
CA ARG A 18 -5.83 -11.56 1.90
C ARG A 18 -5.19 -10.18 1.84
N ALA A 19 -6.00 -9.12 1.87
CA ALA A 19 -5.48 -7.76 1.84
C ALA A 19 -4.74 -7.41 3.15
N ARG A 20 -5.27 -7.80 4.32
CA ARG A 20 -4.60 -7.64 5.61
C ARG A 20 -3.29 -8.42 5.66
N GLN A 21 -3.29 -9.69 5.26
CA GLN A 21 -2.05 -10.48 5.17
C GLN A 21 -0.99 -9.79 4.30
N PHE A 22 -1.38 -9.19 3.18
CA PHE A 22 -0.44 -8.46 2.33
C PHE A 22 0.13 -7.22 3.04
N TYR A 23 -0.72 -6.33 3.55
CA TYR A 23 -0.25 -5.08 4.16
C TYR A 23 0.42 -5.29 5.52
N GLU A 24 -0.09 -6.18 6.36
CA GLU A 24 0.39 -6.39 7.72
C GLU A 24 1.56 -7.37 7.76
N ASP A 25 1.42 -8.56 7.16
CA ASP A 25 2.46 -9.60 7.29
C ASP A 25 3.59 -9.41 6.28
N ARG A 26 3.29 -9.01 5.03
CA ARG A 26 4.32 -8.89 3.99
C ARG A 26 4.97 -7.52 3.95
N LEU A 27 4.18 -6.45 4.10
CA LEU A 27 4.69 -5.07 4.06
C LEU A 27 4.93 -4.48 5.47
N GLY A 28 4.59 -5.20 6.54
CA GLY A 28 4.90 -4.78 7.91
C GLY A 28 4.07 -3.63 8.46
N PHE A 29 2.94 -3.27 7.83
CA PHE A 29 2.08 -2.22 8.35
C PHE A 29 1.36 -2.66 9.63
N ILE A 30 1.18 -1.71 10.54
CA ILE A 30 0.46 -1.93 11.79
C ILE A 30 -0.90 -1.22 11.71
N PRO A 31 -2.03 -1.91 11.95
CA PRO A 31 -3.35 -1.29 12.00
C PRO A 31 -3.37 -0.11 12.96
N PHE A 32 -3.74 1.07 12.45
CA PHE A 32 -3.92 2.26 13.30
C PHE A 32 -5.34 2.35 13.82
N GLN A 33 -6.31 2.15 12.92
CA GLN A 33 -7.73 2.18 13.26
C GLN A 33 -8.49 1.13 12.47
N GLU A 34 -9.19 0.25 13.19
CA GLU A 34 -10.06 -0.76 12.59
C GLU A 34 -11.51 -0.30 12.63
N MET A 35 -12.21 -0.54 11.53
CA MET A 35 -13.63 -0.26 11.34
C MET A 35 -14.30 -1.49 10.69
N PRO A 36 -15.64 -1.60 10.74
CA PRO A 36 -16.33 -2.72 10.09
C PRO A 36 -15.97 -2.84 8.60
N GLY A 37 -15.14 -3.84 8.26
CA GLY A 37 -14.65 -4.08 6.91
C GLY A 37 -13.59 -3.09 6.41
N SER A 38 -12.96 -2.29 7.27
CA SER A 38 -11.92 -1.35 6.82
C SER A 38 -10.81 -1.20 7.86
N VAL A 39 -9.60 -0.89 7.40
CA VAL A 39 -8.46 -0.60 8.29
C VAL A 39 -7.71 0.61 7.77
N GLU A 40 -7.42 1.57 8.64
CA GLU A 40 -6.48 2.65 8.35
C GLU A 40 -5.08 2.28 8.85
N TYR A 41 -4.07 2.54 8.02
CA TYR A 41 -2.66 2.41 8.39
C TYR A 41 -1.98 3.78 8.31
N LYS A 42 -1.18 4.13 9.33
CA LYS A 42 -0.33 5.33 9.28
C LYS A 42 0.96 5.04 8.51
N CYS A 43 1.38 6.04 7.76
CA CYS A 43 2.60 6.02 6.95
C CYS A 43 3.53 7.18 7.37
N GLY A 44 4.70 7.25 6.73
CA GLY A 44 5.67 8.32 6.94
C GLY A 44 5.06 9.71 6.78
N SER A 45 5.64 10.68 7.49
CA SER A 45 5.30 12.11 7.38
C SER A 45 3.81 12.43 7.63
N GLY A 46 3.15 11.64 8.48
CA GLY A 46 1.75 11.86 8.87
C GLY A 46 0.73 11.49 7.79
N THR A 47 1.16 10.83 6.71
CA THR A 47 0.25 10.32 5.68
C THR A 47 -0.42 9.01 6.15
N SER A 48 -1.47 8.58 5.46
CA SER A 48 -2.13 7.31 5.74
C SER A 48 -2.79 6.72 4.51
N PHE A 49 -3.22 5.47 4.61
CA PHE A 49 -4.18 4.92 3.66
C PHE A 49 -5.26 4.11 4.36
N LEU A 50 -6.46 4.13 3.76
CA LEU A 50 -7.60 3.35 4.20
C LEU A 50 -7.79 2.15 3.26
N LEU A 51 -7.73 0.96 3.81
CA LEU A 51 -8.14 -0.28 3.13
C LEU A 51 -9.65 -0.46 3.32
N TYR A 52 -10.42 -0.62 2.23
CA TYR A 52 -11.89 -0.67 2.29
C TYR A 52 -12.51 -1.64 1.25
N PRO A 53 -13.74 -2.15 1.45
CA PRO A 53 -14.33 -3.14 0.56
C PRO A 53 -14.94 -2.47 -0.68
N SER A 54 -14.65 -3.00 -1.86
CA SER A 54 -15.27 -2.52 -3.10
C SER A 54 -15.32 -3.61 -4.17
N GLN A 55 -16.45 -3.73 -4.85
CA GLN A 55 -16.59 -4.62 -6.02
C GLN A 55 -15.73 -4.19 -7.22
N PHE A 56 -15.17 -2.98 -7.21
CA PHE A 56 -14.27 -2.46 -8.23
C PHE A 56 -12.78 -2.66 -7.87
N ALA A 57 -12.47 -3.33 -6.76
CA ALA A 57 -11.10 -3.64 -6.40
C ALA A 57 -10.40 -4.47 -7.49
N GLY A 58 -9.18 -4.07 -7.87
CA GLY A 58 -8.39 -4.73 -8.91
C GLY A 58 -8.66 -4.26 -10.34
N THR A 59 -9.55 -3.27 -10.57
CA THR A 59 -9.85 -2.76 -11.92
C THR A 59 -9.17 -1.42 -12.24
N ALA A 60 -8.38 -0.87 -11.33
CA ALA A 60 -7.68 0.39 -11.53
C ALA A 60 -6.62 0.26 -12.63
N GLN A 61 -6.64 1.18 -13.61
CA GLN A 61 -5.61 1.30 -14.67
C GLN A 61 -4.67 2.47 -14.43
N ASN A 62 -4.66 2.98 -13.20
CA ASN A 62 -3.87 4.12 -12.75
C ASN A 62 -3.11 3.75 -11.47
N THR A 63 -2.10 4.54 -11.16
CA THR A 63 -1.35 4.42 -9.90
C THR A 63 -2.29 4.61 -8.70
N ALA A 64 -2.23 3.68 -7.75
CA ALA A 64 -2.99 3.74 -6.50
C ALA A 64 -2.19 4.40 -5.36
N MET A 65 -0.88 4.16 -5.32
CA MET A 65 0.04 4.65 -4.29
C MET A 65 1.47 4.60 -4.79
N SER A 66 2.30 5.52 -4.30
CA SER A 66 3.76 5.48 -4.51
C SER A 66 4.44 5.80 -3.19
N PHE A 67 5.53 5.09 -2.92
CA PHE A 67 6.42 5.37 -1.80
C PHE A 67 7.69 6.03 -2.31
N THR A 68 8.17 7.03 -1.60
CA THR A 68 9.53 7.56 -1.77
C THR A 68 10.38 7.00 -0.64
N VAL A 69 11.40 6.24 -1.02
CA VAL A 69 12.34 5.61 -0.09
C VAL A 69 13.74 6.14 -0.33
N ASN A 70 14.61 6.02 0.68
CA ASN A 70 15.98 6.51 0.58
C ASN A 70 16.86 5.62 -0.29
N ASP A 71 16.62 4.31 -0.27
CA ASP A 71 17.36 3.31 -1.01
C ASP A 71 16.37 2.30 -1.59
N ILE A 72 16.15 2.37 -2.90
CA ILE A 72 15.20 1.51 -3.60
C ILE A 72 15.73 0.06 -3.65
N GLU A 73 17.03 -0.13 -3.87
CA GLU A 73 17.62 -1.47 -4.00
C GLU A 73 17.52 -2.24 -2.69
N ALA A 74 17.86 -1.58 -1.58
CA ALA A 74 17.74 -2.18 -0.25
C ALA A 74 16.29 -2.57 0.07
N GLU A 75 15.33 -1.68 -0.20
CA GLU A 75 13.91 -1.93 0.09
C GLU A 75 13.35 -3.07 -0.77
N VAL A 76 13.70 -3.11 -2.06
CA VAL A 76 13.29 -4.19 -2.97
C VAL A 76 13.84 -5.54 -2.50
N LEU A 77 15.12 -5.59 -2.09
CA LEU A 77 15.73 -6.83 -1.58
C LEU A 77 15.05 -7.32 -0.29
N GLU A 78 14.74 -6.42 0.64
CA GLU A 78 14.04 -6.78 1.87
C GLU A 78 12.63 -7.31 1.58
N LEU A 79 11.87 -6.63 0.73
CA LEU A 79 10.53 -7.05 0.34
C LEU A 79 10.54 -8.40 -0.41
N GLN A 80 11.54 -8.64 -1.27
CA GLN A 80 11.74 -9.94 -1.91
C GLN A 80 12.03 -11.04 -0.89
N ALA A 81 12.82 -10.77 0.15
CA ALA A 81 13.08 -11.71 1.25
C ALA A 81 11.79 -12.04 2.04
N GLN A 82 10.83 -11.11 2.10
CA GLN A 82 9.47 -11.33 2.63
C GLN A 82 8.53 -12.02 1.63
N GLY A 83 9.05 -12.47 0.48
CA GLY A 83 8.32 -13.18 -0.55
C GLY A 83 7.39 -12.31 -1.39
N ILE A 84 7.65 -11.00 -1.48
CA ILE A 84 7.03 -10.13 -2.48
C ILE A 84 7.69 -10.39 -3.83
N VAL A 85 6.86 -10.56 -4.86
CA VAL A 85 7.32 -10.66 -6.25
C VAL A 85 7.10 -9.30 -6.90
N PHE A 86 8.17 -8.71 -7.42
CA PHE A 86 8.10 -7.47 -8.18
C PHE A 86 7.87 -7.77 -9.66
N GLU A 87 7.17 -6.86 -10.35
CA GLU A 87 7.10 -6.89 -11.80
C GLU A 87 8.44 -6.41 -12.37
N GLU A 88 9.07 -7.24 -13.20
CA GLU A 88 10.24 -6.84 -13.99
C GLU A 88 9.73 -6.37 -15.35
N TYR A 89 9.92 -5.07 -15.62
CA TYR A 89 9.60 -4.49 -16.91
C TYR A 89 10.87 -4.44 -17.76
N ASP A 90 10.90 -5.17 -18.86
CA ASP A 90 11.87 -4.95 -19.93
C ASP A 90 11.52 -3.64 -20.65
N LEU A 91 11.92 -2.51 -20.06
CA LEU A 91 11.80 -1.22 -20.71
C LEU A 91 12.93 -1.09 -21.74
N PRO A 92 12.62 -0.78 -23.02
CA PRO A 92 13.66 -0.49 -23.99
C PRO A 92 14.40 0.80 -23.62
N ASP A 93 15.71 0.80 -23.82
CA ASP A 93 16.60 1.96 -23.66
C ASP A 93 16.17 3.18 -24.50
#